data_AF-A0A1G7IB59-F1
#
_entry.id   AF-A0A1G7IB59-F1
#
_cell.length_a   1.000
_cell.length_b   1.000
_cell.length_c   1.000
_cell.angle_alpha   90.00
_cell.angle_beta   90.00
_cell.angle_gamma   90.00
#
_symmetry.space_group_name_H-M   'P 1'
#
loop_
_entity.id
_entity.type
_entity.pdbx_description
1 polymer ?
#
loop_
_entity_poly.entity_id
_entity_poly.type
_entity_poly.pdbx_seq_one_letter_code
_entity_poly.pdbx_strand_id
1 'polypeptide(L)'
;MNKKIKKLKKLVDKNLRRKKQEIFQLFGTPSKRSDDYILFYERYTYLGFIRDVTSFILEENTVVDIYISRYFLGKEIWDVFYYEEQEPEYKLIWSFKY
;
A
#
# COMPACT_ATOMS: atom_id res chain seq x y z
N MET A 1 9.00 -8.67 16.51
CA MET A 1 8.34 -7.99 15.37
C MET A 1 7.89 -9.03 14.34
N ASN A 2 6.60 -9.05 13.98
CA ASN A 2 6.00 -10.03 13.06
C ASN A 2 6.72 -10.02 11.70
N LYS A 3 7.05 -11.19 11.12
CA LYS A 3 7.77 -11.29 9.83
C LYS A 3 7.06 -10.53 8.70
N LYS A 4 5.73 -10.45 8.74
CA LYS A 4 4.92 -9.66 7.80
C LYS A 4 5.18 -8.17 7.94
N ILE A 5 5.21 -7.66 9.17
CA ILE A 5 5.51 -6.25 9.50
C ILE A 5 6.91 -5.87 9.02
N LYS A 6 7.92 -6.74 9.20
CA LYS A 6 9.29 -6.47 8.73
C LYS A 6 9.38 -6.38 7.19
N LYS A 7 8.64 -7.21 6.46
CA LYS A 7 8.58 -7.14 4.99
C LYS A 7 7.90 -5.87 4.49
N LEU A 8 6.82 -5.46 5.16
CA LEU A 8 6.09 -4.23 4.84
C LEU A 8 6.93 -2.99 5.13
N LYS A 9 7.57 -2.93 6.31
CA LYS A 9 8.52 -1.86 6.64
C LYS A 9 9.63 -1.73 5.61
N LYS A 10 10.23 -2.85 5.18
CA LYS A 10 11.23 -2.83 4.10
C LYS A 10 10.69 -2.33 2.76
N LEU A 11 9.42 -2.59 2.44
CA LEU A 11 8.79 -2.10 1.22
C LEU A 11 8.54 -0.59 1.31
N VAL A 12 8.07 -0.13 2.47
CA VAL A 12 7.86 1.30 2.76
C VAL A 12 9.19 2.05 2.71
N ASP A 13 10.17 1.65 3.52
CA ASP A 13 11.49 2.28 3.61
C ASP A 13 12.20 2.35 2.26
N LYS A 14 11.95 1.37 1.37
CA LYS A 14 12.56 1.32 0.03
C LYS A 14 11.92 2.30 -0.96
N ASN A 15 10.65 2.65 -0.77
CA ASN A 15 9.87 3.42 -1.74
C ASN A 15 9.49 4.83 -1.26
N LEU A 16 9.64 5.12 0.03
CA LEU A 16 9.53 6.47 0.57
C LEU A 16 10.55 7.39 -0.13
N ARG A 17 10.17 8.64 -0.38
CA ARG A 17 10.99 9.68 -1.04
C ARG A 17 11.40 9.37 -2.48
N ARG A 18 10.88 8.30 -3.08
CA ARG A 18 11.08 8.05 -4.51
C ARG A 18 10.24 9.01 -5.34
N LYS A 19 10.74 9.34 -6.52
CA LYS A 19 9.97 10.11 -7.50
C LYS A 19 8.87 9.25 -8.13
N LYS A 20 7.77 9.89 -8.53
CA LYS A 20 6.64 9.31 -9.29
C LYS A 20 7.11 8.42 -10.44
N GLN A 21 8.11 8.89 -11.20
CA GLN A 21 8.68 8.14 -12.33
C GLN A 21 9.36 6.82 -11.92
N GLU A 22 10.02 6.78 -10.76
CA GLU A 22 10.64 5.55 -10.27
C GLU A 22 9.58 4.54 -9.81
N ILE A 23 8.50 5.02 -9.19
CA ILE A 23 7.36 4.17 -8.84
C ILE A 23 6.75 3.55 -10.10
N PHE A 24 6.62 4.31 -11.18
CA PHE A 24 6.14 3.79 -12.46
C PHE A 24 7.07 2.72 -13.05
N GLN A 25 8.39 2.88 -12.92
CA GLN A 25 9.33 1.86 -13.38
C GLN A 25 9.27 0.57 -12.56
N LEU A 26 9.03 0.68 -11.24
CA LEU A 26 9.03 -0.46 -10.34
C LEU A 26 7.70 -1.22 -10.30
N PHE A 27 6.59 -0.50 -10.34
CA PHE A 27 5.25 -1.05 -10.17
C PHE A 27 4.43 -1.05 -11.47
N GLY A 28 4.94 -0.42 -12.52
CA GLY A 28 4.25 -0.30 -13.81
C GLY A 28 3.17 0.78 -13.78
N THR A 29 2.14 0.56 -14.61
CA THR A 29 1.04 1.52 -14.77
C THR A 29 0.09 1.46 -13.57
N PRO A 30 -0.20 2.60 -12.93
CA PRO A 30 -1.14 2.65 -11.81
C PRO A 30 -2.60 2.45 -12.30
N SER A 31 -3.50 2.16 -11.36
CA SER A 31 -4.95 2.02 -11.59
C SER A 31 -5.54 3.31 -12.14
N LYS A 32 -6.63 3.21 -12.90
CA LYS A 32 -7.35 4.35 -13.49
C LYS A 32 -7.93 5.31 -12.46
N ARG A 33 -8.01 4.90 -11.19
CA ARG A 33 -8.46 5.73 -10.05
C ARG A 33 -7.37 6.64 -9.50
N SER A 34 -6.16 6.52 -10.01
CA SER A 34 -5.02 7.33 -9.59
C SER A 34 -5.10 8.73 -10.17
N ASP A 35 -4.53 9.68 -9.44
CA ASP A 35 -4.41 11.07 -9.86
C ASP A 35 -2.96 11.56 -9.69
N ASP A 36 -2.76 12.89 -9.67
CA ASP A 36 -1.43 13.47 -9.53
C ASP A 36 -0.87 13.42 -8.10
N TYR A 37 -1.74 13.21 -7.10
CA TYR A 37 -1.43 13.18 -5.67
C TYR A 37 -1.44 11.77 -5.09
N ILE A 38 -2.12 10.81 -5.72
CA ILE A 38 -2.17 9.43 -5.24
C ILE A 38 -2.16 8.42 -6.39
N LEU A 39 -1.29 7.42 -6.24
CA LEU A 39 -1.17 6.30 -7.17
C LEU A 39 -1.65 5.01 -6.53
N PHE A 40 -2.62 4.35 -7.14
CA PHE A 40 -3.14 3.07 -6.67
C PHE A 40 -2.61 1.92 -7.51
N TYR A 41 -2.08 0.89 -6.84
CA TYR A 41 -1.67 -0.37 -7.45
C TYR A 41 -2.47 -1.51 -6.85
N GLU A 42 -3.36 -2.06 -7.67
CA GLU A 42 -4.28 -3.11 -7.25
C GLU A 42 -3.78 -4.48 -7.73
N ARG A 43 -3.70 -5.44 -6.81
CA ARG A 43 -3.36 -6.83 -7.13
C ARG A 43 -4.45 -7.76 -6.62
N TYR A 44 -5.06 -8.47 -7.56
CA TYR A 44 -6.04 -9.52 -7.25
C TYR A 44 -5.35 -10.87 -7.08
N THR A 45 -5.72 -11.60 -6.04
CA THR A 45 -5.20 -12.93 -5.71
C THR A 45 -6.35 -13.85 -5.29
N TYR A 46 -6.14 -15.18 -5.34
CA TYR A 46 -7.14 -16.20 -4.98
C TYR A 46 -8.47 -16.02 -5.72
N LEU A 47 -8.47 -16.31 -7.03
CA LEU A 47 -9.67 -16.24 -7.90
C LEU A 47 -10.40 -14.87 -7.88
N GLY A 48 -9.69 -13.80 -7.50
CA GLY A 48 -10.24 -12.45 -7.41
C GLY A 48 -10.89 -12.10 -6.08
N PHE A 49 -10.93 -13.03 -5.12
CA PHE A 49 -11.56 -12.79 -3.82
C PHE A 49 -10.72 -11.90 -2.91
N ILE A 50 -9.39 -11.93 -3.04
CA ILE A 50 -8.48 -11.06 -2.28
C ILE A 50 -7.99 -9.95 -3.21
N ARG A 51 -8.15 -8.69 -2.78
CA ARG A 51 -7.60 -7.51 -3.45
C ARG A 51 -6.64 -6.80 -2.51
N ASP A 52 -5.37 -6.79 -2.88
CA ASP A 52 -4.35 -5.96 -2.24
C ASP A 52 -4.28 -4.62 -2.97
N VAL A 53 -4.26 -3.51 -2.24
CA VAL A 53 -4.12 -2.18 -2.79
C VAL A 53 -2.94 -1.50 -2.12
N THR A 54 -1.93 -1.13 -2.91
CA THR A 54 -0.84 -0.27 -2.47
C THR A 54 -1.08 1.12 -3.04
N SER A 55 -1.18 2.11 -2.18
CA SER A 55 -1.39 3.50 -2.54
C SER A 55 -0.15 4.31 -2.19
N PHE A 56 0.39 5.06 -3.15
CA PHE A 56 1.50 5.98 -2.94
C PHE A 56 0.97 7.39 -2.97
N ILE A 57 1.09 8.11 -1.87
CA ILE A 57 0.74 9.52 -1.75
C ILE A 57 1.95 10.34 -2.18
N LEU A 58 1.71 11.30 -3.05
CA LEU A 58 2.69 12.13 -3.71
C LEU A 58 2.52 13.59 -3.30
N GLU A 59 3.64 14.22 -2.96
CA GLU A 59 3.77 15.67 -2.87
C GLU A 59 4.91 16.09 -3.79
N GLU A 60 4.69 17.08 -4.67
CA GLU A 60 5.69 17.54 -5.63
C GLU A 60 6.36 16.41 -6.46
N ASN A 61 5.57 15.41 -6.89
CA ASN A 61 6.04 14.20 -7.57
C ASN A 61 6.96 13.27 -6.75
N THR A 62 6.98 13.42 -5.42
CA THR A 62 7.76 12.59 -4.51
C THR A 62 6.84 11.83 -3.58
N VAL A 63 7.10 10.54 -3.35
CA VAL A 63 6.34 9.73 -2.40
C VAL A 63 6.61 10.22 -0.99
N VAL A 64 5.61 10.83 -0.39
CA VAL A 64 5.62 11.24 1.02
C VAL A 64 5.03 10.15 1.90
N ASP A 65 4.06 9.39 1.38
CA ASP A 65 3.39 8.38 2.19
C ASP A 65 2.92 7.17 1.39
N ILE A 66 2.76 6.03 2.08
CA ILE A 66 2.41 4.74 1.51
C ILE A 66 1.33 4.08 2.37
N TYR A 67 0.19 3.85 1.74
CA TYR A 67 -0.94 3.15 2.33
C TYR A 67 -1.11 1.77 1.72
N ILE A 68 -1.22 0.71 2.53
CA ILE A 68 -1.43 -0.65 2.04
C ILE A 68 -2.67 -1.23 2.69
N SER A 69 -3.68 -1.55 1.89
CA SER A 69 -4.92 -2.17 2.34
C SER A 69 -5.16 -3.51 1.66
N ARG A 70 -5.81 -4.43 2.39
CA ARG A 70 -6.26 -5.71 1.83
C ARG A 70 -7.75 -5.88 2.03
N TYR A 71 -8.43 -6.15 0.93
CA TYR A 71 -9.84 -6.50 0.90
C TYR A 71 -10.02 -8.00 0.63
N PHE A 72 -11.04 -8.60 1.24
CA PHE A 72 -11.56 -9.92 0.88
C PHE A 72 -13.07 -9.86 0.73
N LEU A 73 -13.57 -10.37 -0.39
CA LEU A 73 -15.00 -10.29 -0.73
C LEU A 73 -15.57 -8.87 -0.62
N GLY A 74 -14.76 -7.86 -0.98
CA GLY A 74 -15.14 -6.45 -0.90
C GLY A 74 -15.10 -5.83 0.50
N LYS A 75 -14.79 -6.60 1.55
CA LYS A 75 -14.60 -6.08 2.92
C LYS A 75 -13.12 -5.88 3.22
N GLU A 76 -12.78 -4.75 3.82
CA GLU A 76 -11.43 -4.45 4.28
C GLU A 76 -11.08 -5.37 5.46
N ILE A 77 -10.02 -6.17 5.31
CA ILE A 77 -9.54 -7.08 6.36
C ILE A 77 -8.50 -6.36 7.22
N TRP A 78 -7.52 -5.71 6.61
CA TRP A 78 -6.44 -5.04 7.33
C TRP A 78 -5.84 -3.92 6.52
N ASP A 79 -5.38 -2.92 7.26
CA ASP A 79 -4.72 -1.74 6.73
C ASP A 79 -3.41 -1.51 7.47
N VAL A 80 -2.41 -1.10 6.69
CA VAL A 80 -1.18 -0.52 7.21
C VAL A 80 -1.12 0.90 6.69
N PHE A 81 -1.24 1.83 7.62
CA PHE A 81 -0.88 3.21 7.42
C PHE A 81 0.59 3.35 7.75
N TYR A 82 1.36 3.82 6.78
CA TYR A 82 2.58 4.53 7.10
C TYR A 82 2.25 6.04 7.11
N TYR A 83 3.11 6.83 7.71
CA TYR A 83 3.13 8.30 7.60
C TYR A 83 4.61 8.66 7.66
N GLU A 84 5.07 9.64 6.86
CA GLU A 84 6.45 10.12 6.99
C GLU A 84 6.70 10.52 8.45
N GLU A 85 7.82 10.07 9.02
CA GLU A 85 8.25 10.32 10.40
C GLU A 85 7.49 9.58 11.52
N GLN A 86 6.56 8.66 11.21
CA GLN A 86 5.88 7.83 12.22
C GLN A 86 6.25 6.34 12.13
N GLU A 87 6.14 5.62 13.25
CA GLU A 87 6.25 4.16 13.21
C GLU A 87 5.07 3.57 12.42
N PRO A 88 5.29 2.58 11.53
CA PRO A 88 4.21 1.96 10.78
C PRO A 88 3.18 1.35 11.73
N GLU A 89 1.93 1.82 11.67
CA GLU A 89 0.87 1.29 12.51
C GLU A 89 0.11 0.19 11.76
N TYR A 90 0.13 -1.02 12.30
CA TYR A 90 -0.64 -2.14 11.76
C TYR A 90 -2.00 -2.17 12.43
N LYS A 91 -3.06 -1.90 11.66
CA LYS A 91 -4.44 -1.93 12.17
C LYS A 91 -5.21 -3.05 11.50
N LEU A 92 -5.52 -4.08 12.29
CA LEU A 92 -6.42 -5.14 11.86
C LEU A 92 -7.86 -4.62 11.99
N ILE A 93 -8.48 -4.24 10.88
CA ILE A 93 -9.87 -3.75 10.88
C ILE A 93 -10.85 -4.90 11.07
N TRP A 94 -10.55 -6.07 10.50
CA TRP A 94 -11.41 -7.23 10.60
C TRP A 94 -10.62 -8.53 10.72
N SER A 95 -10.98 -9.35 11.70
CA SER A 95 -10.41 -10.68 11.94
C SER A 95 -11.51 -11.72 11.78
N PHE A 96 -11.34 -12.68 10.86
CA PHE A 96 -12.10 -13.92 10.95
C PHE A 96 -11.56 -14.72 12.14
N LYS A 97 -12.28 -14.72 13.26
CA LYS A 97 -12.13 -15.77 14.27
C LYS A 97 -12.77 -17.03 13.68
N TYR A 98 -11.95 -18.02 13.37
CA TYR A 98 -12.40 -19.40 13.22
C TYR A 98 -12.57 -20.00 14.61
#